data_AF-A0A0C9Z7N9-F1
#
_entry.id   AF-A0A0C9Z7N9-F1
#
_cell.length_a   1.000
_cell.length_b   1.000
_cell.length_c   1.000
_cell.angle_alpha   90.00
_cell.angle_beta   90.00
_cell.angle_gamma   90.00
#
_symmetry.space_group_name_H-M   'P 1'
#
loop_
_entity.id
_entity.type
_entity.pdbx_description
1 polymer ?
#
loop_
_entity_poly.entity_id
_entity_poly.type
_entity_poly.pdbx_seq_one_letter_code
_entity_poly.pdbx_strand_id
1 'polypeptide(L)'
;IQAWKDCFVALKGDLQCGVGNISPTVNIWSSHSRQLYLAMTAHYIVEVSGSLQFMSVLIRFHCLRDKHTGKALAHTVLYLLDWARITAKV
;
A
#
# COMPACT_ATOMS: atom_id res chain seq x y z
N ILE A 1 7.20 -1.48 17.42
CA ILE A 1 7.43 -2.23 16.15
C ILE A 1 6.58 -3.50 16.07
N GLN A 2 6.46 -4.32 17.13
CA GLN A 2 5.70 -5.58 17.04
C GLN A 2 4.19 -5.38 16.76
N ALA A 3 3.51 -4.52 17.53
CA ALA A 3 2.10 -4.22 17.29
C ALA A 3 1.79 -3.80 15.84
N TRP A 4 2.69 -3.02 15.21
CA TRP A 4 2.54 -2.66 13.80
C TRP A 4 2.70 -3.86 12.86
N LYS A 5 3.64 -4.79 13.14
CA LYS A 5 3.79 -6.02 12.35
C LYS A 5 2.52 -6.87 12.45
N ASP A 6 1.93 -6.96 13.64
CA ASP A 6 0.71 -7.72 13.88
C ASP A 6 -0.48 -7.09 13.13
N CYS A 7 -0.64 -5.77 13.23
CA CYS A 7 -1.62 -5.03 12.42
C CYS A 7 -1.39 -5.23 10.92
N PHE A 8 -0.14 -5.25 10.46
CA PHE A 8 0.19 -5.45 9.05
C PHE A 8 -0.09 -6.89 8.59
N VAL A 9 0.04 -7.89 9.47
CA VAL A 9 -0.38 -9.26 9.16
C VAL A 9 -1.89 -9.33 8.99
N ALA A 10 -2.66 -8.72 9.88
CA ALA A 10 -4.12 -8.64 9.75
C ALA A 10 -4.53 -7.93 8.46
N LEU A 11 -3.91 -6.77 8.17
CA LEU A 11 -4.16 -6.00 6.95
C LEU A 11 -3.98 -6.84 5.67
N LYS A 12 -2.95 -7.68 5.61
CA LYS A 12 -2.75 -8.57 4.45
C LYS A 12 -3.88 -9.59 4.31
N GLY A 13 -4.43 -10.09 5.42
CA GLY A 13 -5.61 -10.94 5.40
C GLY A 13 -6.84 -10.19 4.91
N ASP A 14 -7.07 -8.99 5.42
CA ASP A 14 -8.22 -8.15 5.04
C ASP A 14 -8.21 -7.80 3.55
N LEU A 15 -7.03 -7.50 3.00
CA LEU A 15 -6.87 -7.24 1.56
C LEU A 15 -7.24 -8.46 0.71
N GLN A 16 -7.04 -9.68 1.20
CA GLN A 16 -7.44 -10.91 0.49
C GLN A 16 -8.94 -11.16 0.50
N CYS A 17 -9.66 -10.55 1.44
CA CYS A 17 -11.13 -10.60 1.52
C CYS A 17 -11.81 -9.57 0.61
N GLY A 18 -11.04 -8.73 -0.09
CA GLY A 18 -11.57 -7.75 -1.02
C GLY A 18 -12.35 -8.41 -2.17
N VAL A 19 -13.52 -7.87 -2.46
CA VAL A 19 -14.33 -8.25 -3.60
C VAL A 19 -13.90 -7.40 -4.79
N GLY A 20 -13.50 -8.05 -5.89
CA GLY A 20 -13.02 -7.39 -7.09
C GLY A 20 -11.56 -6.93 -6.99
N ASN A 21 -11.23 -5.82 -7.65
CA ASN A 21 -9.86 -5.34 -7.76
C ASN A 21 -9.47 -4.41 -6.61
N ILE A 22 -8.24 -4.57 -6.12
CA ILE A 22 -7.60 -3.63 -5.20
C ILE A 22 -6.96 -2.51 -6.02
N SER A 23 -7.30 -1.26 -5.72
CA SER A 23 -6.73 -0.08 -6.37
C SER A 23 -5.74 0.62 -5.45
N PRO A 24 -4.42 0.55 -5.72
CA PRO A 24 -3.44 1.30 -4.94
C PRO A 24 -3.34 2.75 -5.43
N THR A 25 -3.30 3.70 -4.50
CA THR A 25 -2.88 5.08 -4.78
C THR A 25 -1.55 5.35 -4.10
N VAL A 26 -0.64 6.02 -4.81
CA VAL A 26 0.68 6.38 -4.32
C VAL A 26 0.80 7.90 -4.33
N ASN A 27 0.90 8.49 -3.13
CA ASN A 27 1.15 9.91 -2.95
C ASN A 27 2.64 10.11 -2.69
N ILE A 28 3.29 10.98 -3.47
CA ILE A 28 4.71 11.31 -3.34
C ILE A 28 4.85 12.81 -3.14
N TRP A 29 5.62 13.20 -2.12
CA TRP A 29 5.87 14.61 -1.82
C TRP A 29 7.20 14.82 -1.12
N SER A 30 7.73 16.04 -1.20
CA SER A 30 8.91 16.45 -0.45
C SER A 30 8.53 17.17 0.85
N SER A 31 9.29 16.95 1.92
CA SER A 31 9.23 17.81 3.10
C SER A 31 10.02 19.11 2.90
N HIS A 32 9.88 20.03 3.87
CA HIS A 32 10.71 21.23 3.97
C HIS A 32 12.21 20.93 4.01
N SER A 33 12.61 19.78 4.57
CA SER A 33 14.00 19.31 4.60
C SER A 33 14.46 18.65 3.28
N ARG A 34 13.67 18.78 2.20
CA ARG A 34 13.90 18.16 0.89
C ARG A 34 14.01 16.63 0.95
N GLN A 35 13.44 16.01 1.97
CA GLN A 35 13.30 14.56 2.02
C GLN A 35 12.05 14.16 1.28
N LEU A 36 12.17 13.16 0.41
CA LEU A 36 11.05 12.66 -0.36
C LEU A 36 10.37 11.52 0.40
N TYR A 37 9.05 11.57 0.46
CA TYR A 37 8.20 10.57 1.08
C TYR A 37 7.23 10.00 0.08
N LEU A 38 6.84 8.76 0.35
CA LEU A 38 5.85 8.02 -0.39
C LEU A 38 4.87 7.40 0.61
N ALA A 39 3.59 7.69 0.43
CA ALA A 39 2.50 6.97 1.09
C ALA A 39 1.73 6.14 0.06
N MET A 40 1.56 4.86 0.36
CA MET A 40 0.76 3.95 -0.45
C MET A 40 -0.48 3.55 0.33
N THR A 41 -1.65 3.76 -0.28
CA THR A 41 -2.97 3.40 0.28
C THR A 41 -3.63 2.42 -0.68
N ALA A 42 -4.17 1.32 -0.16
CA ALA A 42 -5.06 0.46 -0.94
C ALA A 42 -6.51 0.88 -0.73
N HIS A 43 -7.25 0.90 -1.84
CA HIS A 43 -8.69 1.10 -1.86
C HIS A 43 -9.33 -0.16 -2.43
N TYR A 44 -10.29 -0.71 -1.71
CA TYR A 44 -10.96 -1.96 -2.09
C TYR A 44 -12.37 -1.99 -1.50
N ILE A 45 -13.18 -2.92 -1.99
CA ILE A 45 -14.55 -3.14 -1.49
C ILE A 45 -14.56 -4.47 -0.75
N VAL A 46 -15.26 -4.55 0.37
CA VAL A 46 -15.55 -5.82 1.06
C VAL A 46 -17.05 -6.03 1.16
N GLU A 47 -17.49 -7.28 1.15
CA GLU A 47 -18.86 -7.62 1.48
C GLU A 47 -18.95 -8.00 2.96
N VAL A 48 -19.75 -7.26 3.71
CA VAL A 48 -19.99 -7.50 5.13
C VAL A 48 -21.49 -7.62 5.33
N SER A 49 -21.94 -8.83 5.69
CA SER A 49 -23.35 -9.14 5.96
C SER A 49 -24.30 -8.74 4.80
N GLY A 50 -23.87 -8.97 3.56
CA GLY A 50 -24.66 -8.66 2.35
C GLY A 50 -24.60 -7.20 1.90
N SER A 51 -23.76 -6.36 2.53
CA SER A 51 -23.55 -4.97 2.13
C SER A 51 -22.12 -4.73 1.66
N LEU A 52 -21.96 -4.00 0.56
CA LEU A 52 -20.66 -3.58 0.05
C LEU A 52 -20.16 -2.35 0.80
N GLN A 53 -18.97 -2.46 1.37
CA GLN A 53 -18.31 -1.37 2.09
C GLN A 53 -17.00 -1.01 1.40
N PHE A 54 -16.80 0.29 1.18
CA PHE A 54 -15.54 0.82 0.68
C PHE A 54 -14.52 0.91 1.83
N MET A 55 -13.33 0.37 1.59
CA MET A 55 -12.22 0.37 2.51
C MET A 55 -11.05 1.15 1.92
N SER A 56 -10.40 1.95 2.76
CA SER A 56 -9.20 2.71 2.42
C SER A 56 -8.18 2.57 3.53
N VAL A 57 -7.06 1.92 3.22
CA VAL A 57 -6.07 1.47 4.23
C VAL A 57 -4.66 1.85 3.83
N LEU A 58 -3.91 2.44 4.76
CA LEU A 58 -2.51 2.77 4.55
C LEU A 58 -1.66 1.50 4.58
N ILE A 59 -1.02 1.18 3.45
CA ILE A 59 -0.09 0.05 3.34
C ILE A 59 1.27 0.43 3.91
N ARG A 60 1.80 1.57 3.48
CA ARG A 60 3.17 1.97 3.81
C ARG A 60 3.35 3.47 3.76
N PHE A 61 4.10 3.98 4.72
CA PHE A 61 4.80 5.24 4.64
C PHE A 61 6.30 4.98 4.48
N HIS A 62 6.95 5.57 3.48
CA HIS A 62 8.33 5.28 3.12
C HIS A 62 9.10 6.57 2.81
N CYS A 63 10.31 6.70 3.34
CA CYS A 63 11.24 7.76 2.96
C CYS A 63 12.08 7.28 1.78
N LEU A 64 11.97 7.97 0.65
CA LEU A 64 12.72 7.68 -0.56
C LEU A 64 14.12 8.30 -0.45
N ARG A 65 15.14 7.44 -0.31
CA ARG A 65 16.55 7.85 -0.15
C ARG A 65 17.33 7.87 -1.47
N ASP A 66 16.74 7.33 -2.53
CA ASP A 66 17.39 7.10 -3.82
C ASP A 66 17.02 8.13 -4.89
N LYS A 67 17.73 8.06 -6.02
CA LYS A 67 17.50 8.92 -7.20
C LYS A 67 16.03 8.84 -7.65
N HIS A 68 15.39 9.99 -7.82
CA HIS A 68 13.96 10.14 -8.18
C HIS A 68 13.66 9.86 -9.66
N THR A 69 14.34 8.88 -10.25
CA THR A 69 14.06 8.42 -11.61
C THR A 69 12.75 7.64 -11.62
N GLY A 70 12.01 7.69 -12.73
CA GLY A 70 10.80 6.88 -12.91
C GLY A 70 11.06 5.38 -12.64
N LYS A 71 12.24 4.88 -13.05
CA LYS A 71 12.67 3.50 -12.78
C LYS A 71 12.76 3.20 -11.27
N ALA A 72 13.43 4.03 -10.49
CA ALA A 72 13.57 3.81 -9.04
C ALA A 72 12.23 3.89 -8.30
N LEU A 73 11.34 4.81 -8.73
CA LEU A 73 9.98 4.90 -8.21
C LEU A 73 9.17 3.65 -8.53
N ALA A 74 9.22 3.16 -9.77
CA ALA A 74 8.54 1.94 -10.17
C ALA A 74 9.03 0.72 -9.38
N HIS A 75 10.35 0.56 -9.19
CA HIS A 75 10.90 -0.51 -8.35
C HIS A 75 10.42 -0.42 -6.90
N THR A 76 10.36 0.80 -6.34
CA THR A 76 9.87 0.99 -4.98
C THR A 76 8.40 0.61 -4.87
N VAL A 77 7.57 1.05 -5.81
CA VAL A 77 6.13 0.71 -5.83
C VAL A 77 5.91 -0.79 -5.96
N LEU A 78 6.60 -1.46 -6.90
CA LEU A 78 6.52 -2.92 -7.06
C LEU A 78 6.91 -3.66 -5.78
N TYR A 79 8.04 -3.28 -5.16
CA TYR A 79 8.48 -3.85 -3.89
C TYR A 79 7.41 -3.70 -2.79
N LEU A 80 6.76 -2.54 -2.70
CA LEU A 80 5.71 -2.30 -1.71
C LEU A 80 4.45 -3.11 -1.97
N LEU A 81 4.05 -3.28 -3.23
CA LEU A 81 2.90 -4.10 -3.62
C LEU A 81 3.16 -5.59 -3.34
N ASP A 82 4.34 -6.10 -3.68
CA ASP A 82 4.76 -7.47 -3.38
C ASP A 82 4.83 -7.72 -1.87
N TRP A 83 5.37 -6.76 -1.12
CA TRP A 83 5.44 -6.82 0.33
C TRP A 83 4.05 -6.86 0.99
N ALA A 84 3.07 -6.18 0.40
CA ALA A 84 1.66 -6.21 0.80
C ALA A 84 0.88 -7.41 0.25
N ARG A 85 1.50 -8.26 -0.59
CA ARG A 85 0.86 -9.40 -1.28
C ARG A 85 -0.36 -9.02 -2.12
N ILE A 86 -0.33 -7.84 -2.72
CA ILE A 86 -1.40 -7.32 -3.60
C ILE A 86 -1.14 -7.69 -5.07
N THR A 87 0.08 -8.06 -5.41
CA THR A 87 0.42 -8.53 -6.76
C THR A 87 -0.05 -9.97 -6.98
N ALA A 88 -0.69 -10.22 -8.12
CA ALA A 88 -0.80 -11.58 -8.63
C ALA A 88 0.60 -12.03 -9.04
N LYS A 89 1.06 -13.18 -8.53
CA LYS A 89 2.22 -13.85 -9.13
C LYS A 89 1.77 -14.34 -10.50
N VAL A 90 2.31 -13.73 -11.55
CA VAL A 90 2.21 -14.24 -12.93
C VAL A 90 3.07 -15.50 -13.04
#